data_AF-A0A969HA84-F1
#
_entry.id   AF-A0A969HA84-F1
#
_cell.length_a   1.000
_cell.length_b   1.000
_cell.length_c   1.000
_cell.angle_alpha   90.00
_cell.angle_beta   90.00
_cell.angle_gamma   90.00
#
_symmetry.space_group_name_H-M   'P 1'
#
loop_
_entity.id
_entity.type
_entity.pdbx_description
1 polymer ?
#
loop_
_entity_poly.entity_id
_entity_poly.type
_entity_poly.pdbx_seq_one_letter_code
_entity_poly.pdbx_strand_id
1 'polypeptide(L)'
;MRNEPAVGSPAQKSPLLRVDANFQAHVPARASLYDRFQLARFANLEEREKDRAVYRISQASVSRALKNGVAAEQITAFLARATDNGTPLKVVETILAWGTRQNTARLEQATLLRLSHESLLAELRQHPRLGSLLGEALNSTTLIIPADKVAEVRRLLAELGYLE
;
A
#
# COMPACT_ATOMS: atom_id res chain seq x y z
N MET A 1 30.50 -10.23 61.10
CA MET A 1 29.33 -10.11 60.22
C MET A 1 29.69 -9.15 59.09
N ARG A 2 29.97 -9.66 57.88
CA ARG A 2 30.23 -8.82 56.70
C ARG A 2 28.88 -8.58 56.02
N ASN A 3 28.48 -7.32 55.88
CA ASN A 3 27.37 -6.93 55.01
C ASN A 3 27.94 -6.59 53.64
N GLU A 4 27.67 -7.43 52.64
CA GLU A 4 27.82 -7.06 51.24
C GLU A 4 26.58 -6.25 50.80
N PRO A 5 26.73 -5.12 50.11
CA PRO A 5 25.59 -4.44 49.52
C PRO A 5 25.11 -5.25 48.31
N ALA A 6 23.83 -5.62 48.33
CA ALA A 6 23.17 -6.22 47.18
C ALA A 6 23.23 -5.25 45.99
N VAL A 7 23.99 -5.65 44.96
CA VAL A 7 24.00 -4.98 43.66
C VAL A 7 22.61 -5.16 43.05
N GLY A 8 21.82 -4.09 43.03
CA GLY A 8 20.52 -4.09 42.36
C GLY A 8 20.67 -4.47 40.90
N SER A 9 19.99 -5.54 40.50
CA SER A 9 19.95 -6.02 39.11
C SER A 9 19.60 -4.86 38.16
N PRO A 10 20.26 -4.74 36.99
CA PRO A 10 19.93 -3.70 36.04
C PRO A 10 18.47 -3.85 35.61
N ALA A 11 17.69 -2.78 35.77
CA ALA A 11 16.29 -2.72 35.37
C ALA A 11 16.15 -3.13 33.91
N GLN A 12 15.60 -4.34 33.70
CA GLN A 12 15.32 -4.88 32.38
C GLN A 12 14.34 -3.91 31.69
N LYS A 13 14.79 -3.20 30.65
CA LYS A 13 13.95 -2.28 29.88
C LYS A 13 12.89 -3.10 29.14
N SER A 14 11.78 -3.39 29.80
CA SER A 14 10.64 -4.05 29.18
C SER A 14 10.18 -3.22 27.97
N PRO A 15 10.00 -3.84 26.78
CA PRO A 15 9.61 -3.14 25.58
C PRO A 15 8.33 -2.34 25.85
N LEU A 16 8.34 -1.09 25.39
CA LEU A 16 7.25 -0.15 25.66
C LEU A 16 5.99 -0.57 24.91
N LEU A 17 6.10 -1.20 23.74
CA LEU A 17 4.95 -1.62 22.93
C LEU A 17 4.91 -3.14 22.83
N ARG A 18 3.72 -3.72 22.81
CA ARG A 18 3.53 -5.16 22.54
C ARG A 18 2.56 -5.36 21.40
N VAL A 19 2.85 -6.29 20.51
CA VAL A 19 1.92 -6.71 19.45
C VAL A 19 1.55 -8.16 19.70
N ASP A 20 0.26 -8.47 19.66
CA ASP A 20 -0.23 -9.84 19.78
C ASP A 20 -0.51 -10.49 18.42
N ALA A 21 -0.80 -11.80 18.44
CA ALA A 21 -1.09 -12.57 17.24
C ALA A 21 -2.44 -12.22 16.57
N ASN A 22 -3.24 -11.37 17.21
CA ASN A 22 -4.51 -10.85 16.70
C ASN A 22 -4.34 -9.46 16.07
N PHE A 23 -3.10 -9.04 15.81
CA PHE A 23 -2.79 -7.75 15.19
C PHE A 23 -3.19 -6.55 16.04
N GLN A 24 -3.26 -6.70 17.38
CA GLN A 24 -3.40 -5.56 18.29
C GLN A 24 -2.04 -5.13 18.83
N ALA A 25 -1.78 -3.83 18.74
CA ALA A 25 -0.65 -3.17 19.36
C ALA A 25 -1.11 -2.50 20.66
N HIS A 26 -0.60 -2.98 21.78
CA HIS A 26 -0.87 -2.48 23.13
C HIS A 26 0.22 -1.47 23.50
N VAL A 27 -0.21 -0.23 23.74
CA VAL A 27 0.68 0.93 23.91
C VAL A 27 0.42 1.60 25.27
N PRO A 28 1.30 1.46 26.27
CA PRO A 28 1.15 2.07 27.59
C PRO A 28 1.31 3.58 27.52
N ALA A 29 0.78 4.33 28.49
CA ALA A 29 0.84 5.80 28.58
C ALA A 29 2.26 6.36 28.39
N ARG A 30 3.27 5.69 28.98
CA ARG A 30 4.69 6.04 28.92
C ARG A 30 5.37 5.87 27.55
N ALA A 31 4.70 5.27 26.56
CA ALA A 31 5.27 5.16 25.21
C ALA A 31 5.44 6.55 24.58
N SER A 32 6.52 6.73 23.82
CA SER A 32 6.87 8.02 23.21
C SER A 32 5.76 8.50 22.25
N LEU A 33 5.58 9.83 22.14
CA LEU A 33 4.67 10.41 21.15
C LEU A 33 5.09 10.04 19.72
N TYR A 34 6.40 9.89 19.50
CA TYR A 34 6.94 9.45 18.22
C TYR A 34 6.48 8.04 17.85
N ASP A 35 6.58 7.06 18.75
CA ASP A 35 6.14 5.69 18.45
C ASP A 35 4.62 5.61 18.26
N ARG A 36 3.85 6.40 19.01
CA ARG A 36 2.39 6.53 18.78
C ARG A 36 2.08 7.10 17.41
N PHE A 37 2.79 8.16 17.01
CA PHE A 37 2.64 8.77 15.70
C PHE A 37 2.98 7.76 14.60
N GLN A 38 4.12 7.06 14.71
CA GLN A 38 4.54 6.04 13.74
C GLN A 38 3.49 4.92 13.63
N LEU A 39 3.01 4.40 14.76
CA LEU A 39 1.98 3.37 14.79
C LEU A 39 0.67 3.83 14.13
N ALA A 40 0.24 5.06 14.40
CA ALA A 40 -0.97 5.65 13.83
C ALA A 40 -0.91 5.81 12.29
N ARG A 41 0.28 5.75 11.68
CA ARG A 41 0.41 5.78 10.20
C ARG A 41 -0.11 4.52 9.54
N PHE A 42 -0.11 3.38 10.24
CA PHE A 42 -0.46 2.08 9.67
C PHE A 42 -1.40 1.22 10.54
N ALA A 43 -1.84 1.74 11.69
CA ALA A 43 -2.79 1.10 12.60
C ALA A 43 -3.89 2.08 13.04
N ASN A 44 -5.10 1.56 13.28
CA ASN A 44 -6.22 2.35 13.77
C ASN A 44 -6.29 2.29 15.29
N LEU A 45 -6.58 3.40 15.97
CA LEU A 45 -6.90 3.38 17.40
C LEU A 45 -8.26 2.69 17.62
N GLU A 46 -8.30 1.63 18.42
CA GLU A 46 -9.55 0.96 18.83
C GLU A 46 -9.99 1.42 20.22
N GLU A 47 -9.06 1.43 21.17
CA GLU A 47 -9.35 1.76 22.57
C GLU A 47 -8.32 2.75 23.10
N ARG A 48 -8.78 3.66 23.95
CA ARG A 48 -7.93 4.60 24.67
C ARG A 48 -8.42 4.74 26.10
N GLU A 49 -7.57 4.35 27.03
CA GLU A 49 -7.75 4.51 28.46
C GLU A 49 -6.67 5.46 29.00
N LYS A 50 -6.77 5.79 30.30
CA LYS A 50 -5.83 6.69 30.98
C LYS A 50 -4.37 6.18 30.88
N ASP A 51 -4.18 4.87 31.01
CA ASP A 51 -2.85 4.27 31.14
C ASP A 51 -2.40 3.44 29.92
N ARG A 52 -3.27 3.27 28.91
CA ARG A 52 -2.97 2.49 27.70
C ARG A 52 -3.83 2.89 26.50
N ALA A 53 -3.36 2.54 25.31
CA ALA A 53 -4.11 2.59 24.08
C ALA A 53 -3.92 1.29 23.30
N VAL A 54 -4.96 0.82 22.63
CA VAL A 54 -4.94 -0.37 21.77
C VAL A 54 -5.14 0.08 20.34
N TYR A 55 -4.24 -0.34 19.46
CA TYR A 55 -4.33 -0.09 18.02
C TYR A 55 -4.50 -1.39 17.26
N ARG A 56 -5.33 -1.39 16.22
CA ARG A 56 -5.50 -2.49 15.27
C ARG A 56 -4.67 -2.28 14.04
N ILE A 57 -3.83 -3.25 13.71
CA ILE A 57 -3.21 -3.39 12.41
C ILE A 57 -4.14 -4.24 11.54
N SER A 58 -4.61 -3.72 10.42
CA SER A 58 -5.47 -4.45 9.48
C SER A 58 -4.98 -4.30 8.06
N GLN A 59 -5.44 -5.16 7.15
CA GLN A 59 -5.13 -5.03 5.73
C GLN A 59 -5.50 -3.64 5.20
N ALA A 60 -6.63 -3.09 5.63
CA ALA A 60 -7.08 -1.77 5.21
C ALA A 60 -6.18 -0.64 5.74
N SER A 61 -5.74 -0.70 7.00
CA SER A 61 -4.86 0.34 7.58
C SER A 61 -3.46 0.28 6.97
N VAL A 62 -2.90 -0.92 6.79
CA VAL A 62 -1.60 -1.13 6.13
C VAL A 62 -1.68 -0.70 4.66
N SER A 63 -2.77 -1.03 3.96
CA SER A 63 -2.95 -0.60 2.57
C SER A 63 -3.02 0.94 2.44
N ARG A 64 -3.67 1.64 3.36
CA ARG A 64 -3.61 3.10 3.36
C ARG A 64 -2.20 3.62 3.60
N ALA A 65 -1.45 3.00 4.52
CA ALA A 65 -0.08 3.41 4.82
C ALA A 65 0.84 3.28 3.59
N LEU A 66 0.78 2.13 2.91
CA LEU A 66 1.56 1.85 1.70
C LEU A 66 1.23 2.84 0.57
N LYS A 67 -0.06 3.17 0.35
CA LYS A 67 -0.48 4.22 -0.62
C LYS A 67 0.09 5.59 -0.30
N ASN A 68 0.36 5.86 0.98
CA ASN A 68 0.95 7.10 1.48
C ASN A 68 2.48 7.01 1.61
N GLY A 69 3.12 6.04 0.95
CA GLY A 69 4.58 5.90 0.89
C GLY A 69 5.22 5.27 2.12
N VAL A 70 4.47 4.57 2.98
CA VAL A 70 5.03 3.78 4.09
C VAL A 70 5.22 2.35 3.65
N ALA A 71 6.44 1.95 3.31
CA ALA A 71 6.76 0.61 2.84
C ALA A 71 6.52 -0.47 3.91
N ALA A 72 6.22 -1.70 3.50
CA ALA A 72 5.94 -2.80 4.43
C ALA A 72 7.15 -3.13 5.31
N GLU A 73 8.36 -3.02 4.76
CA GLU A 73 9.64 -3.19 5.45
C GLU A 73 9.85 -2.11 6.53
N GLN A 74 9.37 -0.88 6.29
CA GLN A 74 9.43 0.18 7.30
C GLN A 74 8.48 -0.10 8.46
N ILE A 75 7.30 -0.67 8.18
CA ILE A 75 6.34 -1.10 9.21
C ILE A 75 6.96 -2.21 10.06
N THR A 76 7.50 -3.26 9.44
CA THR A 76 8.08 -4.39 10.18
C THR A 76 9.34 -3.99 10.95
N ALA A 77 10.20 -3.12 10.40
CA ALA A 77 11.36 -2.57 11.11
C ALA A 77 10.94 -1.71 12.32
N PHE A 78 9.89 -0.89 12.18
CA PHE A 78 9.32 -0.16 13.30
C PHE A 78 8.83 -1.11 14.41
N LEU A 79 8.05 -2.14 14.05
CA LEU A 79 7.52 -3.11 15.00
C LEU A 79 8.64 -3.87 15.72
N ALA A 80 9.65 -4.34 14.99
CA ALA A 80 10.83 -4.98 15.55
C ALA A 80 11.51 -4.08 16.59
N ARG A 81 11.78 -2.81 16.26
CA ARG A 81 12.38 -1.85 17.21
C ARG A 81 11.47 -1.57 18.42
N ALA A 82 10.19 -1.29 18.18
CA ALA A 82 9.26 -0.84 19.22
C ALA A 82 8.88 -1.95 20.21
N THR A 83 8.96 -3.20 19.77
CA THR A 83 8.63 -4.40 20.56
C THR A 83 9.85 -5.17 21.06
N ASP A 84 11.07 -4.69 20.80
CA ASP A 84 12.32 -5.42 21.06
C ASP A 84 12.31 -6.83 20.44
N ASN A 85 11.99 -6.89 19.15
CA ASN A 85 11.77 -8.10 18.36
C ASN A 85 10.64 -9.03 18.87
N GLY A 86 9.78 -8.55 19.77
CA GLY A 86 8.65 -9.29 20.32
C GLY A 86 7.41 -9.36 19.45
N THR A 87 7.46 -8.93 18.18
CA THR A 87 6.32 -9.01 17.26
C THR A 87 6.17 -10.45 16.75
N PRO A 88 4.98 -11.07 16.84
CA PRO A 88 4.77 -12.42 16.33
C PRO A 88 5.09 -12.55 14.84
N LEU A 89 5.79 -13.63 14.46
CA LEU A 89 6.21 -13.87 13.07
C LEU A 89 5.04 -13.80 12.08
N LYS A 90 3.89 -14.38 12.44
CA LYS A 90 2.65 -14.31 11.64
C LYS A 90 2.25 -12.88 11.28
N VAL A 91 2.40 -11.93 12.22
CA VAL A 91 2.05 -10.52 11.99
C VAL A 91 3.02 -9.91 10.97
N VAL A 92 4.32 -10.18 11.13
CA VAL A 92 5.38 -9.72 10.22
C VAL A 92 5.13 -10.24 8.80
N GLU A 93 4.97 -11.55 8.64
CA GLU A 93 4.74 -12.19 7.33
C GLU A 93 3.47 -11.67 6.65
N THR A 94 2.40 -11.48 7.43
CA THR A 94 1.14 -10.98 6.89
C THR A 94 1.26 -9.52 6.41
N ILE A 95 1.97 -8.67 7.14
CA ILE A 95 2.23 -7.27 6.73
C ILE A 95 3.05 -7.24 5.43
N LEU A 96 4.10 -8.07 5.33
CA LEU A 96 4.89 -8.21 4.10
C LEU A 96 4.04 -8.70 2.93
N ALA A 97 3.18 -9.70 3.16
CA ALA A 97 2.27 -10.20 2.14
C ALA A 97 1.23 -9.17 1.69
N TRP A 98 0.78 -8.26 2.56
CA TRP A 98 -0.05 -7.12 2.15
C TRP A 98 0.74 -6.10 1.34
N GLY A 99 2.04 -5.93 1.63
CA GLY A 99 2.96 -5.11 0.83
C GLY A 99 3.12 -5.63 -0.60
N THR A 100 3.33 -6.94 -0.78
CA THR A 100 3.49 -7.53 -2.12
C THR A 100 2.19 -7.50 -2.94
N ARG A 101 1.04 -7.58 -2.27
CA ARG A 101 -0.29 -7.54 -2.93
C ARG A 101 -0.71 -6.15 -3.41
N GLN A 102 0.02 -5.09 -3.07
CA GLN A 102 -0.44 -3.73 -3.32
C GLN A 102 -0.45 -3.27 -4.79
N ASN A 103 -0.05 -4.14 -5.71
CA ASN A 103 -0.11 -3.86 -7.14
C ASN A 103 -0.64 -5.06 -7.94
N THR A 104 -1.30 -6.02 -7.30
CA THR A 104 -1.75 -7.26 -7.99
C THR A 104 -2.95 -7.05 -8.92
N ALA A 105 -3.70 -5.96 -8.76
CA ALA A 105 -4.84 -5.63 -9.62
C ALA A 105 -5.12 -4.13 -9.61
N ARG A 106 -5.46 -3.59 -10.79
CA ARG A 106 -5.97 -2.23 -10.97
C ARG A 106 -7.35 -2.35 -11.62
N LEU A 107 -8.33 -1.64 -11.07
CA LEU A 107 -9.65 -1.49 -11.68
C LEU A 107 -9.78 -0.06 -12.19
N GLU A 108 -10.14 0.09 -13.44
CA GLU A 108 -10.36 1.39 -14.09
C GLU A 108 -11.50 1.29 -15.11
N GLN A 109 -12.14 2.43 -15.36
CA GLN A 109 -13.06 2.56 -16.49
C GLN A 109 -12.26 2.98 -17.72
N ALA A 110 -12.36 2.19 -18.79
CA ALA A 110 -11.62 2.43 -20.02
C ALA A 110 -12.55 2.33 -21.24
N THR A 111 -12.29 3.17 -22.26
CA THR A 111 -12.88 3.02 -23.59
C THR A 111 -11.94 2.19 -24.44
N LEU A 112 -12.47 1.13 -25.05
CA LEU A 112 -11.70 0.22 -25.91
C LEU A 112 -11.97 0.53 -27.37
N LEU A 113 -10.91 0.64 -28.17
CA LEU A 113 -10.98 0.60 -29.62
C LEU A 113 -10.60 -0.81 -30.10
N ARG A 114 -11.54 -1.48 -30.77
CA ARG A 114 -11.32 -2.78 -31.39
C ARG A 114 -11.29 -2.62 -32.90
N LEU A 115 -10.24 -3.17 -33.51
CA LEU A 115 -9.99 -3.13 -34.94
C LEU A 115 -10.29 -4.50 -35.55
N SER A 116 -10.60 -4.54 -36.84
CA SER A 116 -10.96 -5.78 -37.52
C SER A 116 -9.78 -6.72 -37.78
N HIS A 117 -8.55 -6.18 -37.86
CA HIS A 117 -7.33 -6.94 -38.11
C HIS A 117 -6.08 -6.16 -37.67
N GLU A 118 -4.95 -6.85 -37.53
CA GLU A 118 -3.74 -6.34 -36.89
C GLU A 118 -3.05 -5.19 -37.65
N SER A 119 -3.07 -5.20 -38.99
CA SER A 119 -2.40 -4.15 -39.78
C SER A 119 -3.01 -2.76 -39.57
N LEU A 120 -4.31 -2.67 -39.27
CA LEU A 120 -4.96 -1.41 -38.91
C LEU A 120 -4.36 -0.81 -37.63
N LEU A 121 -3.98 -1.63 -36.65
CA LEU A 121 -3.41 -1.11 -35.40
C LEU A 121 -2.06 -0.43 -35.67
N ALA A 122 -1.24 -1.06 -36.51
CA ALA A 122 0.03 -0.51 -36.93
C ALA A 122 -0.14 0.80 -37.72
N GLU A 123 -1.10 0.83 -38.66
CA GLU A 123 -1.44 2.02 -39.44
C GLU A 123 -1.89 3.20 -38.56
N LEU A 124 -2.85 2.97 -37.65
CA LEU A 124 -3.37 4.02 -36.77
C LEU A 124 -2.29 4.55 -35.81
N ARG A 125 -1.34 3.71 -35.38
CA ARG A 125 -0.20 4.16 -34.56
C ARG A 125 0.80 5.02 -35.32
N GLN A 126 0.99 4.78 -36.61
CA GLN A 126 1.88 5.58 -37.45
C GLN A 126 1.23 6.88 -37.92
N HIS A 127 -0.10 6.99 -37.83
CA HIS A 127 -0.82 8.18 -38.24
C HIS A 127 -0.45 9.40 -37.36
N PRO A 128 0.01 10.54 -37.93
CA PRO A 128 0.60 11.65 -37.17
C PRO A 128 -0.29 12.24 -36.07
N ARG A 129 -1.61 12.31 -36.30
CA ARG A 129 -2.58 12.83 -35.32
C ARG A 129 -3.05 11.74 -34.36
N LEU A 130 -3.70 10.70 -34.90
CA LEU A 130 -4.24 9.58 -34.12
C LEU A 130 -3.21 8.89 -33.22
N GLY A 131 -2.00 8.58 -33.70
CA GLY A 131 -1.01 7.82 -32.93
C GLY A 131 -0.69 8.42 -31.56
N SER A 132 -0.69 9.76 -31.45
CA SER A 132 -0.45 10.49 -30.20
C SER A 132 -1.63 10.45 -29.20
N LEU A 133 -2.82 10.05 -29.67
CA LEU A 133 -4.06 10.00 -28.90
C LEU A 133 -4.40 8.58 -28.44
N LEU A 134 -3.73 7.56 -28.98
CA LEU A 134 -3.96 6.15 -28.62
C LEU A 134 -3.21 5.79 -27.34
N GLY A 135 -3.84 4.98 -26.49
CA GLY A 135 -3.24 4.47 -25.27
C GLY A 135 -2.55 3.12 -25.48
N GLU A 136 -2.50 2.37 -24.38
CA GLU A 136 -1.91 1.04 -24.33
C GLU A 136 -2.66 0.05 -25.25
N ALA A 137 -1.91 -0.81 -25.95
CA ALA A 137 -2.49 -1.93 -26.68
C ALA A 137 -2.63 -3.13 -25.75
N LEU A 138 -3.82 -3.70 -25.68
CA LEU A 138 -4.12 -4.89 -24.89
C LEU A 138 -3.79 -6.17 -25.66
N ASN A 139 -3.86 -6.12 -26.99
CA ASN A 139 -3.48 -7.20 -27.91
C ASN A 139 -3.26 -6.61 -29.32
N SER A 140 -3.07 -7.46 -30.34
CA SER A 140 -2.80 -7.06 -31.72
C SER A 140 -3.95 -6.33 -32.42
N THR A 141 -5.16 -6.30 -31.86
CA THR A 141 -6.34 -5.65 -32.47
C THR A 141 -7.12 -4.73 -31.54
N THR A 142 -6.70 -4.62 -30.27
CA THR A 142 -7.45 -3.89 -29.24
C THR A 142 -6.53 -2.98 -28.45
N LEU A 143 -6.93 -1.73 -28.28
CA LEU A 143 -6.23 -0.73 -27.47
C LEU A 143 -7.18 0.07 -26.59
N ILE A 144 -6.63 0.71 -25.55
CA ILE A 144 -7.34 1.67 -24.70
C ILE A 144 -7.24 3.05 -25.32
N ILE A 145 -8.34 3.81 -25.29
CA ILE A 145 -8.35 5.24 -25.56
C ILE A 145 -8.38 5.99 -24.22
N PRO A 146 -7.44 6.92 -23.95
CA PRO A 146 -7.50 7.78 -22.77
C PRO A 146 -8.83 8.56 -22.71
N ALA A 147 -9.42 8.64 -21.52
CA ALA A 147 -10.77 9.19 -21.33
C ALA A 147 -10.92 10.63 -21.86
N ASP A 148 -9.87 11.45 -21.74
CA ASP A 148 -9.82 12.83 -22.22
C ASP A 148 -9.67 12.93 -23.75
N LYS A 149 -9.31 11.85 -24.44
CA LYS A 149 -9.09 11.81 -25.90
C LYS A 149 -10.21 11.14 -26.68
N VAL A 150 -11.18 10.50 -26.01
CA VAL A 150 -12.25 9.71 -26.65
C VAL A 150 -12.99 10.49 -27.73
N ALA A 151 -13.40 11.73 -27.44
CA ALA A 151 -14.16 12.54 -28.39
C ALA A 151 -13.33 12.88 -29.65
N GLU A 152 -12.05 13.20 -29.47
CA GLU A 152 -11.16 13.55 -30.58
C GLU A 152 -10.82 12.33 -31.43
N VAL A 153 -10.52 11.19 -30.81
CA VAL A 153 -10.26 9.92 -31.51
C VAL A 153 -11.49 9.49 -32.30
N ARG A 154 -12.69 9.55 -31.71
CA ARG A 154 -13.94 9.21 -32.42
C ARG A 154 -14.15 10.08 -33.65
N ARG A 155 -13.94 11.39 -33.53
CA ARG A 155 -14.06 12.33 -34.66
C ARG A 155 -13.07 12.00 -35.77
N LEU A 156 -11.81 11.78 -35.42
CA LEU A 156 -10.76 11.46 -36.41
C LEU A 156 -11.02 10.12 -37.11
N LEU A 157 -11.46 9.10 -36.38
CA LEU A 157 -11.81 7.81 -36.98
C LEU A 157 -12.99 7.94 -37.95
N ALA A 158 -13.98 8.78 -37.64
CA ALA A 158 -15.08 9.07 -38.56
C ALA A 158 -14.62 9.87 -39.79
N GLU A 159 -13.78 10.90 -39.61
CA GLU A 159 -13.18 11.68 -40.72
C GLU A 159 -12.37 10.78 -41.68
N LEU A 160 -11.75 9.71 -41.17
CA LEU A 160 -10.97 8.75 -41.96
C LEU A 160 -11.80 7.56 -42.48
N GLY A 161 -13.09 7.47 -42.16
CA GLY A 161 -13.99 6.41 -42.64
C GLY A 161 -13.88 5.07 -41.90
N TYR A 162 -13.27 5.04 -40.71
CA TYR A 162 -13.19 3.84 -39.87
C TYR A 162 -14.38 3.67 -38.90
N LEU A 163 -15.19 4.72 -38.71
CA LEU A 163 -16.39 4.71 -37.89
C LEU A 163 -17.51 5.51 -38.58
N GLU A 164 -18.76 5.09 -38.37
CA GLU A 164 -19.97 5.84 -38.74
C GLU A 164 -20.46 6.74 -37.59
#